data_AF-A0A9D5AU91-F1
#
_entry.id   AF-A0A9D5AU91-F1
#
_cell.length_a   1.000
_cell.length_b   1.000
_cell.length_c   1.000
_cell.angle_alpha   90.00
_cell.angle_beta   90.00
_cell.angle_gamma   90.00
#
_symmetry.space_group_name_H-M   'P 1'
#
loop_
_entity.id
_entity.type
_entity.pdbx_description
1 polymer ?
#
loop_
_entity_poly.entity_id
_entity_poly.type
_entity_poly.pdbx_seq_one_letter_code
_entity_poly.pdbx_strand_id
1 'polypeptide(L)'
;FGGGYTGTVENLHYREAPVADLCLDFTLLGYPDYTLKPGDEIVYLNNLEDYISMVVDATAKTGITRQLEAFRAGFNQVFDVSSLQIFTPHELDYLLCGRRELWKTETLADHIKFDHGYTAKSPAIVNLLEIMGGFTPEQQRAFCQFVTGAPKLPLGGLAVLNPKLTIVRKLSSTAVNTSYNGIVHSESANDDLPSVKACAPLEPNNSLDQSL
;
A
#
# COMPACT_ATOMS: atom_id res chain seq x y z
N PHE A 1 36.81 0.53 -12.15
CA PHE A 1 36.23 0.00 -10.90
C PHE A 1 35.39 -1.22 -11.25
N GLY A 2 36.05 -2.38 -11.37
CA GLY A 2 35.39 -3.68 -11.55
C GLY A 2 35.25 -4.34 -10.19
N GLY A 3 34.03 -4.48 -9.70
CA GLY A 3 33.69 -5.32 -8.56
C GLY A 3 32.97 -6.55 -9.09
N GLY A 4 33.56 -7.72 -8.92
CA GLY A 4 33.02 -8.99 -9.40
C GLY A 4 31.79 -9.42 -8.59
N TYR A 5 30.65 -9.53 -9.27
CA TYR A 5 29.43 -10.21 -8.80
C TYR A 5 29.47 -11.72 -9.07
N THR A 6 30.63 -12.31 -9.31
CA THR A 6 30.75 -13.67 -9.84
C THR A 6 30.52 -14.77 -8.80
N GLY A 7 30.44 -14.44 -7.50
CA GLY A 7 30.27 -15.43 -6.42
C GLY A 7 28.82 -15.69 -5.99
N THR A 8 27.87 -14.79 -6.27
CA THR A 8 26.48 -14.89 -5.79
C THR A 8 25.51 -15.51 -6.80
N VAL A 9 25.93 -15.65 -8.06
CA VAL A 9 25.05 -16.08 -9.14
C VAL A 9 24.99 -17.61 -9.24
N GLU A 10 26.05 -18.34 -8.87
CA GLU A 10 26.17 -19.80 -9.09
C GLU A 10 25.16 -20.69 -8.33
N ASN A 11 24.40 -20.15 -7.37
CA ASN A 11 23.37 -20.89 -6.61
C ASN A 11 22.08 -20.07 -6.42
N LEU A 12 21.52 -19.52 -7.51
CA LEU A 12 20.18 -18.94 -7.48
C LEU A 12 19.14 -20.06 -7.41
N HIS A 13 18.46 -20.13 -6.25
CA HIS A 13 17.34 -21.04 -6.01
C HIS A 13 16.04 -20.25 -5.85
N TYR A 14 14.97 -20.74 -6.47
CA TYR A 14 13.60 -20.30 -6.20
C TYR A 14 12.87 -21.38 -5.42
N ARG A 15 12.51 -21.08 -4.15
CA ARG A 15 11.85 -22.05 -3.26
C ARG A 15 12.57 -23.41 -3.21
N GLU A 16 13.90 -23.36 -3.02
CA GLU A 16 14.80 -24.52 -2.97
C GLU A 16 15.02 -25.26 -4.30
N ALA A 17 14.29 -24.92 -5.38
CA ALA A 17 14.56 -25.44 -6.72
C ALA A 17 15.61 -24.58 -7.43
N PRO A 18 16.64 -25.16 -8.07
CA PRO A 18 17.57 -24.39 -8.89
C PRO A 18 16.83 -23.83 -10.11
N VAL A 19 17.24 -22.63 -10.57
CA VAL A 19 16.57 -21.96 -11.70
C VAL A 19 16.52 -22.84 -12.97
N ALA A 20 17.53 -23.68 -13.20
CA ALA A 20 17.57 -24.61 -14.34
C ALA A 20 16.43 -25.65 -14.33
N ASP A 21 15.93 -26.03 -13.15
CA ASP A 21 14.85 -27.02 -12.98
C ASP A 21 13.46 -26.41 -13.21
N LEU A 22 13.37 -25.08 -13.33
CA LEU A 22 12.11 -24.38 -13.65
C LEU A 22 11.73 -24.54 -15.14
N CYS A 23 12.67 -24.96 -16.00
CA CYS A 23 12.47 -25.13 -17.44
C CYS A 23 11.79 -23.92 -18.10
N LEU A 24 12.22 -22.72 -17.71
CA LEU A 24 11.70 -21.48 -18.27
C LEU A 24 12.18 -21.33 -19.72
N ASP A 25 11.30 -20.83 -20.58
CA ASP A 25 11.59 -20.38 -21.93
C ASP A 25 11.46 -18.85 -22.00
N PHE A 26 11.78 -18.25 -23.15
CA PHE A 26 11.61 -16.81 -23.36
C PHE A 26 10.15 -16.43 -23.69
N THR A 27 9.21 -16.87 -22.85
CA THR A 27 7.79 -16.55 -22.90
C THR A 27 7.38 -15.82 -21.63
N LEU A 28 6.48 -14.84 -21.74
CA LEU A 28 6.02 -14.09 -20.58
C LEU A 28 5.13 -14.96 -19.68
N LEU A 29 5.51 -15.11 -18.41
CA LEU A 29 4.76 -15.92 -17.45
C LEU A 29 3.30 -15.47 -17.34
N GLY A 30 2.38 -16.43 -17.51
CA GLY A 30 0.93 -16.19 -17.50
C GLY A 30 0.34 -15.79 -18.84
N TYR A 31 1.17 -15.50 -19.86
CA TYR A 31 0.75 -15.12 -21.21
C TYR A 31 1.49 -16.00 -22.24
N PRO A 32 1.02 -17.23 -22.50
CA PRO A 32 1.73 -18.19 -23.35
C PRO A 32 1.89 -17.72 -24.80
N ASP A 33 1.01 -16.84 -25.27
CA ASP A 33 1.08 -16.28 -26.62
C ASP A 33 2.05 -15.08 -26.74
N TYR A 34 2.61 -14.62 -25.62
CA TYR A 34 3.54 -13.49 -25.59
C TYR A 34 4.98 -13.99 -25.49
N THR A 35 5.60 -14.20 -26.65
CA THR A 35 7.01 -14.58 -26.77
C THR A 35 7.91 -13.35 -26.63
N LEU A 36 8.83 -13.37 -25.66
CA LEU A 36 9.81 -12.30 -25.40
C LEU A 36 10.95 -12.34 -26.43
N LYS A 37 11.42 -13.54 -26.78
CA LYS A 37 12.48 -13.77 -27.75
C LYS A 37 12.10 -14.94 -28.64
N PRO A 38 12.12 -14.80 -29.97
CA PRO A 38 11.80 -15.90 -30.86
C PRO A 38 12.84 -17.01 -30.75
N GLY A 39 12.39 -18.25 -30.57
CA GLY A 39 13.21 -19.46 -30.48
C GLY A 39 12.92 -20.29 -29.24
N ASP A 40 13.34 -21.55 -29.26
CA ASP A 40 13.14 -22.51 -28.15
C ASP A 40 14.32 -22.49 -27.16
N GLU A 41 14.89 -21.31 -26.93
CA GLU A 41 16.00 -21.17 -25.99
C GLU A 41 15.49 -21.30 -24.55
N ILE A 42 16.11 -22.19 -23.78
CA ILE A 42 15.82 -22.39 -22.37
C ILE A 42 16.60 -21.36 -21.55
N VAL A 43 15.94 -20.80 -20.55
CA VAL A 43 16.54 -19.88 -19.60
C VAL A 43 17.36 -20.67 -18.58
N TYR A 44 18.65 -20.39 -18.56
CA TYR A 44 19.62 -20.87 -17.59
C TYR A 44 20.22 -19.68 -16.83
N LEU A 45 21.12 -19.96 -15.91
CA LEU A 45 21.73 -18.93 -15.08
C LEU A 45 22.53 -17.88 -15.87
N ASN A 46 23.11 -18.26 -17.00
CA ASN A 46 23.93 -17.39 -17.85
C ASN A 46 23.12 -16.38 -18.69
N ASN A 47 21.85 -16.67 -18.99
CA ASN A 47 20.95 -15.80 -19.76
C ASN A 47 19.73 -15.34 -18.93
N LEU A 48 19.71 -15.64 -17.62
CA LEU A 48 18.63 -15.24 -16.71
C LEU A 48 18.47 -13.72 -16.62
N GLU A 49 19.57 -12.97 -16.64
CA GLU A 49 19.53 -11.50 -16.61
C GLU A 49 18.83 -10.94 -17.85
N ASP A 50 19.10 -11.53 -19.03
CA ASP A 50 18.44 -11.16 -20.27
C ASP A 50 16.94 -11.46 -20.20
N TYR A 51 16.56 -12.64 -19.70
CA TYR A 51 15.17 -13.01 -19.50
C TYR A 51 14.45 -12.01 -18.56
N ILE A 52 15.03 -11.68 -17.41
CA ILE A 52 14.45 -10.71 -16.47
C ILE A 52 14.31 -9.34 -17.12
N SER A 53 15.34 -8.87 -17.83
CA SER A 53 15.32 -7.59 -18.53
C SER A 53 14.18 -7.53 -19.56
N MET A 54 13.97 -8.60 -20.33
CA MET A 54 12.88 -8.71 -21.30
C MET A 54 11.51 -8.79 -20.63
N VAL A 55 11.36 -9.51 -19.52
CA VAL A 55 10.10 -9.54 -18.75
C VAL A 55 9.77 -8.14 -18.23
N VAL A 56 10.74 -7.40 -17.70
CA VAL A 56 10.55 -6.02 -17.24
C VAL A 56 10.17 -5.10 -18.40
N ASP A 57 10.82 -5.23 -19.56
CA ASP A 57 10.51 -4.44 -20.73
C ASP A 57 9.09 -4.72 -21.26
N ALA A 58 8.71 -5.99 -21.38
CA ALA A 58 7.38 -6.41 -21.80
C ALA A 58 6.28 -5.95 -20.83
N THR A 59 6.54 -5.98 -19.51
CA THR A 59 5.50 -5.66 -18.51
C THR A 59 5.39 -4.17 -18.18
N ALA A 60 6.49 -3.41 -18.27
CA ALA A 60 6.55 -2.03 -17.79
C ALA A 60 6.97 -1.01 -18.85
N LYS A 61 7.39 -1.43 -20.05
CA LYS A 61 7.82 -0.53 -21.13
C LYS A 61 7.04 -0.81 -22.42
N THR A 62 7.53 -1.70 -23.26
CA THR A 62 7.00 -1.93 -24.61
C THR A 62 5.59 -2.50 -24.58
N GLY A 63 5.27 -3.45 -23.70
CA GLY A 63 3.94 -4.07 -23.66
C GLY A 63 2.82 -3.15 -23.16
N ILE A 64 3.14 -2.02 -22.53
CA ILE A 64 2.15 -0.99 -22.14
C ILE A 64 2.18 0.25 -23.04
N THR A 65 2.97 0.24 -24.12
CA THR A 65 3.18 1.44 -24.96
C THR A 65 1.88 1.94 -25.60
N ARG A 66 0.99 1.04 -26.04
CA ARG A 66 -0.29 1.45 -26.65
C ARG A 66 -1.19 2.18 -25.66
N GLN A 67 -1.25 1.69 -24.42
CA GLN A 67 -2.02 2.26 -23.33
C GLN A 67 -1.41 3.60 -22.90
N LEU A 68 -0.07 3.67 -22.84
CA LEU A 68 0.65 4.88 -22.51
C LEU A 68 0.48 5.98 -23.57
N GLU A 69 0.54 5.65 -24.86
CA GLU A 69 0.31 6.61 -25.94
C GLU A 69 -1.15 7.09 -25.97
N ALA A 70 -2.12 6.20 -25.73
CA ALA A 70 -3.52 6.60 -25.60
C ALA A 70 -3.73 7.54 -24.40
N PHE A 71 -3.14 7.23 -23.24
CA PHE A 71 -3.16 8.09 -22.06
C PHE A 71 -2.52 9.45 -22.36
N ARG A 72 -1.33 9.47 -22.99
CA ARG A 72 -0.62 10.69 -23.37
C ARG A 72 -1.44 11.54 -24.34
N ALA A 73 -2.07 10.93 -25.34
CA ALA A 73 -2.92 11.63 -26.29
C ALA A 73 -4.16 12.23 -25.62
N GLY A 74 -4.78 11.52 -24.67
CA GLY A 74 -5.89 12.05 -23.87
C GLY A 74 -5.45 13.18 -22.95
N PHE A 75 -4.34 13.01 -22.24
CA PHE A 75 -3.81 14.01 -21.31
C PHE A 75 -3.44 15.30 -22.06
N ASN A 76 -2.75 15.21 -23.20
CA ASN A 76 -2.37 16.35 -24.04
C ASN A 76 -3.54 17.17 -24.58
N GLN A 77 -4.77 16.64 -24.61
CA GLN A 77 -5.96 17.42 -25.00
C GLN A 77 -6.35 18.44 -23.93
N VAL A 78 -6.01 18.17 -22.67
CA VAL A 78 -6.34 19.03 -21.52
C VAL A 78 -5.11 19.81 -21.06
N PHE A 79 -3.95 19.16 -21.03
CA PHE A 79 -2.70 19.71 -20.54
C PHE A 79 -1.49 19.05 -21.22
N ASP A 80 -0.57 19.84 -21.77
CA ASP A 80 0.62 19.30 -22.46
C ASP A 80 1.59 18.65 -21.46
N VAL A 81 1.85 17.34 -21.65
CA VAL A 81 2.82 16.54 -20.88
C VAL A 81 4.20 17.20 -20.83
N SER A 82 4.61 17.92 -21.88
CA SER A 82 5.90 18.60 -21.93
C SER A 82 6.07 19.62 -20.80
N SER A 83 4.96 20.22 -20.34
CA SER A 83 4.96 21.15 -19.21
C SER A 83 5.26 20.47 -17.87
N LEU A 84 5.11 19.15 -17.77
CA LEU A 84 5.43 18.38 -16.55
C LEU A 84 6.92 18.01 -16.44
N GLN A 85 7.71 18.19 -17.50
CA GLN A 85 9.14 17.79 -17.51
C GLN A 85 10.01 18.56 -16.52
N ILE A 86 9.53 19.69 -16.01
CA ILE A 86 10.22 20.48 -14.98
C ILE A 86 10.15 19.84 -13.59
N PHE A 87 9.19 18.93 -13.36
CA PHE A 87 8.99 18.28 -12.06
C PHE A 87 9.73 16.96 -11.98
N THR A 88 10.31 16.68 -10.83
CA THR A 88 10.77 15.33 -10.48
C THR A 88 9.56 14.39 -10.32
N PRO A 89 9.73 13.05 -10.44
CA PRO A 89 8.65 12.10 -10.21
C PRO A 89 7.96 12.27 -8.85
N HIS A 90 8.71 12.68 -7.83
CA HIS A 90 8.16 12.92 -6.49
C HIS A 90 7.32 14.20 -6.42
N GLU A 91 7.77 15.28 -7.06
CA GLU A 91 6.99 16.52 -7.16
C GLU A 91 5.73 16.34 -8.00
N LEU A 92 5.80 15.49 -9.04
CA LEU A 92 4.63 15.17 -9.84
C LEU A 92 3.58 14.38 -9.04
N ASP A 93 4.00 13.44 -8.20
CA ASP A 93 3.12 12.78 -7.22
C ASP A 93 2.45 13.82 -6.30
N TYR A 94 3.22 14.78 -5.79
CA TYR A 94 2.68 15.88 -4.98
C TYR A 94 1.72 16.80 -5.74
N LEU A 95 1.97 17.08 -7.02
CA LEU A 95 1.14 17.95 -7.84
C LEU A 95 -0.20 17.28 -8.18
N LEU A 96 -0.15 16.01 -8.58
CA LEU A 96 -1.32 15.25 -9.04
C LEU A 96 -2.16 14.73 -7.86
N CYS A 97 -1.50 14.18 -6.84
CA CYS A 97 -2.17 13.61 -5.68
C CYS A 97 -2.38 14.63 -4.54
N GLY A 98 -1.86 15.85 -4.70
CA GLY A 98 -1.87 16.88 -3.67
C GLY A 98 -0.87 16.60 -2.53
N ARG A 99 -0.84 17.50 -1.54
CA ARG A 99 -0.10 17.22 -0.31
C ARG A 99 -0.79 16.07 0.42
N ARG A 100 0.01 15.08 0.83
CA ARG A 100 -0.45 14.11 1.83
C ARG A 100 -0.95 14.89 3.04
N GLU A 101 -2.15 14.56 3.46
CA GLU A 101 -2.80 15.19 4.59
C GLU A 101 -1.85 15.16 5.78
N LEU A 102 -1.50 16.35 6.30
CA LEU A 102 -0.70 16.43 7.50
C LEU A 102 -1.60 15.98 8.64
N TRP A 103 -1.24 14.86 9.26
CA TRP A 103 -1.90 14.35 10.46
C TRP A 103 -1.62 15.33 11.60
N LYS A 104 -2.49 16.34 11.74
CA LYS A 104 -2.49 17.25 12.88
C LYS A 104 -3.55 16.76 13.84
N THR A 105 -3.25 16.79 15.13
CA THR A 105 -4.16 16.37 16.21
C THR A 105 -5.56 16.98 16.06
N GLU A 106 -5.61 18.26 15.68
CA GLU A 106 -6.84 19.03 15.49
C GLU A 106 -7.71 18.52 14.32
N THR A 107 -7.10 18.22 13.16
CA THR A 107 -7.82 17.78 11.96
C THR A 107 -8.15 16.30 11.98
N LEU A 108 -7.33 15.48 12.65
CA LEU A 108 -7.57 14.05 12.79
C LEU A 108 -8.86 13.73 13.54
N ALA A 109 -9.21 14.54 14.56
CA ALA A 109 -10.43 14.35 15.34
C ALA A 109 -11.69 14.47 14.49
N ASP A 110 -11.68 15.32 13.46
CA ASP A 110 -12.82 15.56 12.58
C ASP A 110 -13.03 14.41 11.57
N HIS A 111 -11.97 13.66 11.29
CA HIS A 111 -11.96 12.56 10.31
C HIS A 111 -12.23 11.19 10.94
N ILE A 112 -12.26 11.10 12.28
CA ILE A 112 -12.45 9.86 13.02
C ILE A 112 -13.76 9.91 13.78
N LYS A 113 -14.58 8.87 13.65
CA LYS A 113 -15.79 8.70 14.45
C LYS A 113 -15.43 8.00 15.77
N PHE A 114 -15.89 8.54 16.88
CA PHE A 114 -15.78 7.88 18.19
C PHE A 114 -17.12 7.26 18.57
N ASP A 115 -17.13 6.00 19.01
CA ASP A 115 -18.35 5.26 19.34
C ASP A 115 -18.20 4.45 20.65
N HIS A 116 -19.33 4.00 21.21
CA HIS A 116 -19.42 3.19 22.42
C HIS A 116 -18.72 3.76 23.67
N GLY A 117 -18.88 5.07 23.92
CA GLY A 117 -18.43 5.73 25.15
C GLY A 117 -17.08 6.43 25.06
N TYR A 118 -16.42 6.41 23.90
CA TYR A 118 -15.37 7.37 23.60
C TYR A 118 -15.92 8.65 23.00
N THR A 119 -15.31 9.76 23.38
CA THR A 119 -15.52 11.08 22.79
C THR A 119 -14.16 11.67 22.40
N ALA A 120 -14.14 12.69 21.54
CA ALA A 120 -12.91 13.38 21.18
C ALA A 120 -12.12 13.95 22.38
N LYS A 121 -12.78 14.13 23.54
CA LYS A 121 -12.17 14.63 24.78
C LYS A 121 -11.70 13.53 25.74
N SER A 122 -11.98 12.26 25.43
CA SER A 122 -11.57 11.15 26.29
C SER A 122 -10.04 11.08 26.33
N PRO A 123 -9.39 10.91 27.50
CA PRO A 123 -7.93 10.93 27.61
C PRO A 123 -7.22 9.95 26.67
N ALA A 124 -7.78 8.74 26.51
CA ALA A 124 -7.26 7.74 25.57
C ALA A 124 -7.29 8.20 24.10
N ILE A 125 -8.33 8.96 23.72
CA ILE A 125 -8.47 9.51 22.36
C ILE A 125 -7.51 10.68 22.16
N VAL A 126 -7.39 11.58 23.14
CA VAL A 126 -6.45 12.71 23.06
C VAL A 126 -5.02 12.20 22.92
N ASN A 127 -4.61 11.24 23.74
CA ASN A 127 -3.27 10.63 23.66
C ASN A 127 -3.05 9.94 22.31
N LEU A 128 -4.05 9.22 21.79
CA LEU A 128 -3.95 8.58 20.47
C LEU A 128 -3.75 9.62 19.37
N LEU A 129 -4.54 10.69 19.37
CA LEU A 129 -4.44 11.75 18.35
C LEU A 129 -3.10 12.47 18.42
N GLU A 130 -2.55 12.69 19.62
CA GLU A 130 -1.23 13.29 19.82
C GLU A 130 -0.11 12.38 19.28
N ILE A 131 -0.19 11.07 19.57
CA ILE A 131 0.75 10.08 19.03
C ILE A 131 0.68 10.03 17.49
N MET A 132 -0.54 9.98 16.93
CA MET A 132 -0.77 10.01 15.48
C MET A 132 -0.23 11.29 14.84
N GLY A 133 -0.34 12.44 15.53
CA GLY A 133 0.21 13.71 15.10
C GLY A 133 1.74 13.74 15.05
N GLY A 134 2.41 12.91 15.85
CA GLY A 134 3.86 12.75 15.87
C GLY A 134 4.42 11.71 14.90
N PHE A 135 3.59 11.00 14.13
CA PHE A 135 4.05 9.92 13.25
C PHE A 135 4.87 10.40 12.06
N THR A 136 5.94 9.66 11.75
CA THR A 136 6.64 9.77 10.48
C THR A 136 5.76 9.28 9.32
N PRO A 137 6.06 9.65 8.06
CA PRO A 137 5.30 9.16 6.90
C PRO A 137 5.23 7.63 6.80
N GLU A 138 6.29 6.92 7.23
CA GLU A 138 6.36 5.46 7.26
C GLU A 138 5.41 4.89 8.33
N GLN A 139 5.37 5.51 9.51
CA GLN A 139 4.47 5.11 10.60
C GLN A 139 3.01 5.36 10.25
N GLN A 140 2.70 6.48 9.58
CA GLN A 140 1.35 6.76 9.07
C GLN A 140 0.92 5.69 8.06
N ARG A 141 1.80 5.30 7.13
CA ARG A 141 1.53 4.21 6.18
C ARG A 141 1.30 2.87 6.88
N ALA A 142 2.12 2.54 7.87
CA ALA A 142 1.96 1.32 8.65
C ALA A 142 0.64 1.31 9.44
N PHE A 143 0.26 2.43 10.03
CA PHE A 143 -1.04 2.59 10.68
C PHE A 143 -2.19 2.45 9.69
N CYS A 144 -2.10 3.09 8.51
CA CYS A 144 -3.11 2.95 7.46
C CYS A 144 -3.23 1.50 7.01
N GLN A 145 -2.12 0.78 6.82
CA GLN A 145 -2.11 -0.64 6.49
C GLN A 145 -2.78 -1.48 7.57
N PHE A 146 -2.48 -1.17 8.84
CA PHE A 146 -3.06 -1.88 9.98
C PHE A 146 -4.58 -1.69 10.07
N VAL A 147 -5.06 -0.46 9.84
CA VAL A 147 -6.46 -0.10 9.96
C VAL A 147 -7.26 -0.49 8.71
N THR A 148 -6.77 -0.13 7.53
CA THR A 148 -7.51 -0.22 6.26
C THR A 148 -7.12 -1.40 5.38
N GLY A 149 -6.03 -2.11 5.73
CA GLY A 149 -5.47 -3.14 4.86
C GLY A 149 -4.68 -2.61 3.65
N ALA A 150 -4.56 -1.28 3.48
CA ALA A 150 -3.74 -0.67 2.44
C ALA A 150 -2.77 0.38 3.01
N PRO A 151 -1.55 0.50 2.45
CA PRO A 151 -0.54 1.40 2.99
C PRO A 151 -0.76 2.85 2.55
N LYS A 152 -1.66 3.07 1.59
CA LYS A 152 -2.00 4.39 1.04
C LYS A 152 -3.50 4.61 1.12
N LEU A 153 -3.89 5.75 1.67
CA LEU A 153 -5.27 6.22 1.68
C LEU A 153 -5.64 6.84 0.32
N PRO A 154 -6.92 6.86 -0.05
CA PRO A 154 -7.41 7.59 -1.21
C PRO A 154 -7.10 9.09 -1.11
N LEU A 155 -7.19 9.78 -2.25
CA LEU A 155 -7.04 11.24 -2.32
C LEU A 155 -8.04 11.91 -1.37
N GLY A 156 -7.54 12.70 -0.41
CA GLY A 156 -8.32 13.27 0.70
C GLY A 156 -8.16 12.54 2.05
N GLY A 157 -7.32 11.52 2.13
CA GLY A 157 -6.82 10.98 3.40
C GLY A 157 -7.88 10.27 4.25
N LEU A 158 -7.84 10.48 5.56
CA LEU A 158 -8.74 9.79 6.49
C LEU A 158 -10.19 10.30 6.37
N ALA A 159 -10.37 11.53 5.88
CA ALA A 159 -11.67 12.18 5.73
C ALA A 159 -12.60 11.47 4.73
N VAL A 160 -12.01 10.86 3.70
CA VAL A 160 -12.72 10.27 2.55
C VAL A 160 -12.92 8.76 2.72
N LEU A 161 -12.46 8.17 3.83
CA LEU A 161 -12.70 6.76 4.11
C LEU A 161 -14.19 6.48 4.22
N ASN A 162 -14.67 5.54 3.41
CA ASN A 162 -16.03 5.03 3.47
C ASN A 162 -15.99 3.51 3.63
N PRO A 163 -16.42 2.96 4.79
CA PRO A 163 -16.93 3.65 5.97
C PRO A 163 -15.85 4.46 6.72
N LYS A 164 -16.27 5.52 7.41
CA LYS A 164 -15.36 6.37 8.20
C LYS A 164 -14.64 5.54 9.26
N LEU A 165 -13.37 5.89 9.49
CA LEU A 165 -12.55 5.29 10.54
C LEU A 165 -13.27 5.46 11.89
N THR A 166 -13.66 4.35 12.52
CA THR A 166 -14.39 4.38 13.78
C THR A 166 -13.58 3.75 14.90
N ILE A 167 -13.42 4.50 15.99
CA ILE A 167 -12.74 4.06 17.20
C ILE A 167 -13.78 3.74 18.27
N VAL A 168 -13.72 2.51 18.78
CA VAL A 168 -14.68 1.91 19.70
C VAL A 168 -13.98 1.55 21.00
N ARG A 169 -14.62 1.84 22.12
CA ARG A 169 -14.19 1.30 23.41
C ARG A 169 -14.47 -0.19 23.46
N LYS A 170 -13.43 -0.99 23.62
CA LYS A 170 -13.60 -2.41 23.93
C LYS A 170 -13.91 -2.52 25.41
N LEU A 171 -15.15 -2.89 25.72
CA LEU A 171 -15.48 -3.31 27.07
C LEU A 171 -14.93 -4.72 27.23
N SER A 172 -13.86 -4.87 28.01
CA SER A 172 -13.35 -6.16 28.42
C SER A 172 -14.47 -6.92 29.11
N SER A 173 -14.92 -8.01 28.50
CA SER A 173 -15.88 -8.93 29.09
C SER A 173 -15.21 -9.74 30.20
N THR A 174 -14.75 -9.05 31.25
CA THR A 174 -14.21 -9.64 32.50
C THR A 174 -14.79 -8.89 33.70
N ALA A 175 -16.08 -8.57 33.67
CA ALA A 175 -16.77 -7.94 34.79
C ALA A 175 -18.19 -8.49 35.02
N VAL A 176 -18.41 -9.77 34.74
CA VAL A 176 -19.62 -10.46 35.21
C VAL A 176 -19.20 -11.77 35.84
N ASN A 177 -19.42 -11.86 37.15
CA ASN A 177 -19.17 -12.98 38.06
C ASN A 177 -17.78 -12.98 38.72
N THR A 178 -17.62 -12.22 39.81
CA THR A 178 -17.45 -12.79 41.17
C THR A 178 -17.51 -11.65 42.18
N SER A 179 -18.70 -11.46 42.76
CA SER A 179 -18.88 -10.72 44.00
C SER A 179 -18.33 -11.56 45.15
N TYR A 180 -17.03 -11.45 45.47
CA TYR A 180 -16.51 -11.85 46.79
C TYR A 180 -15.33 -10.98 47.17
N ASN A 181 -15.41 -10.45 48.39
CA ASN A 181 -14.49 -9.56 49.10
C ASN A 181 -13.00 -9.63 48.72
N GLY A 182 -12.38 -8.47 48.56
CA GLY A 182 -10.93 -8.32 48.70
C GLY A 182 -10.36 -7.24 47.79
N ILE A 183 -9.68 -6.27 48.40
CA ILE A 183 -8.92 -5.19 47.77
C ILE A 183 -8.02 -5.75 46.65
N VAL A 184 -8.19 -5.28 45.42
CA VAL A 184 -7.21 -5.47 44.33
C VAL A 184 -7.10 -4.15 43.55
N HIS A 185 -5.99 -3.45 43.76
CA HIS A 185 -5.48 -2.48 42.80
C HIS A 185 -5.13 -3.25 41.52
N SER A 186 -5.83 -2.96 40.42
CA SER A 186 -5.46 -3.45 39.09
C SER A 186 -5.36 -2.26 38.15
N GLU A 187 -4.21 -1.59 38.17
CA GLU A 187 -3.74 -0.78 37.05
C GLU A 187 -3.34 -1.72 35.92
N SER A 188 -4.30 -2.12 35.11
CA SER A 188 -4.01 -2.82 33.85
C SER A 188 -4.27 -1.84 32.71
N ALA A 189 -3.19 -1.31 32.13
CA ALA A 189 -3.21 -0.39 31.00
C ALA A 189 -3.80 -1.02 29.70
N ASN A 190 -4.22 -2.28 29.76
CA ASN A 190 -4.82 -3.03 28.66
C ASN A 190 -6.34 -2.80 28.51
N ASP A 191 -7.03 -2.27 29.51
CA ASP A 191 -8.49 -2.08 29.47
C ASP A 191 -8.93 -0.78 28.76
N ASP A 192 -7.99 0.14 28.49
CA ASP A 192 -8.31 1.46 27.93
C ASP A 192 -7.78 1.67 26.51
N LEU A 193 -7.29 0.62 25.84
CA LEU A 193 -6.81 0.75 24.47
C LEU A 193 -7.99 0.81 23.46
N PRO A 194 -8.07 1.89 22.65
CA PRO A 194 -9.11 2.03 21.65
C PRO A 194 -9.03 0.91 20.60
N SER A 195 -10.15 0.23 20.35
CA SER A 195 -10.26 -0.74 19.25
C SER A 195 -10.73 -0.05 17.99
N VAL A 196 -10.03 -0.31 16.89
CA VAL A 196 -10.35 0.28 15.59
C VAL A 196 -11.23 -0.67 14.80
N LYS A 197 -12.39 -0.19 14.33
CA LYS A 197 -13.16 -0.86 13.28
C LYS A 197 -13.03 -0.04 12.01
N ALA A 198 -12.37 -0.63 11.02
CA ALA A 198 -12.37 -0.15 9.64
C ALA A 198 -12.74 -1.34 8.74
N CYS A 199 -13.92 -1.27 8.16
CA CYS A 199 -14.38 -2.24 7.17
C CYS A 199 -14.34 -1.57 5.79
N ALA A 200 -13.14 -1.33 5.25
CA ALA A 200 -13.00 -0.86 3.88
C ALA A 200 -12.35 -1.97 3.05
N PRO A 201 -13.10 -2.67 2.18
CA PRO A 201 -12.51 -3.24 0.98
C PRO A 201 -12.16 -2.04 0.09
N LEU A 202 -10.87 -1.73 -0.05
CA LEU A 202 -10.41 -0.86 -1.13
C LEU A 202 -10.51 -1.66 -2.42
N GLU A 203 -11.71 -1.76 -2.96
CA GLU A 203 -11.91 -2.23 -4.33
C GLU A 203 -11.13 -1.30 -5.27
N PRO A 204 -10.33 -1.84 -6.20
CA PRO A 204 -9.77 -1.04 -7.27
C PRO A 204 -10.94 -0.50 -8.09
N ASN A 205 -11.14 0.82 -8.08
CA ASN A 205 -12.09 1.50 -8.97
C ASN A 205 -11.71 1.19 -10.43
N ASN A 206 -12.29 0.12 -10.98
CA ASN A 206 -12.34 -0.13 -12.40
C ASN A 206 -13.67 0.41 -12.92
N SER A 207 -13.86 1.72 -12.83
CA SER A 207 -14.94 2.41 -13.53
C SER A 207 -14.50 2.65 -14.98
N LEU A 208 -14.45 1.58 -15.76
CA LEU A 208 -14.67 1.69 -17.19
C LEU A 208 -16.15 2.03 -17.37
N ASP A 209 -16.36 3.27 -17.80
CA ASP A 209 -17.62 3.83 -18.25
C ASP A 209 -18.30 2.87 -19.26
N GLN A 210 -19.34 2.18 -18.80
CA GLN A 210 -20.36 1.61 -19.68
C GLN A 210 -21.49 2.62 -19.77
N SER A 211 -21.42 3.47 -20.78
CA SER A 211 -22.57 4.16 -21.34
C SER A 211 -22.49 4.11 -22.88
N LEU A 212 -23.13 3.07 -23.42
CA LEU A 212 -23.90 3.13 -24.67
C LEU A 212 -25.36 3.34 -24.27
#